data_AF-A0A3A1YLQ9-F1
#
_entry.id   AF-A0A3A1YLQ9-F1
#
_cell.length_a   1.000
_cell.length_b   1.000
_cell.length_c   1.000
_cell.angle_alpha   90.00
_cell.angle_beta   90.00
_cell.angle_gamma   90.00
#
_symmetry.space_group_name_H-M   'P 1'
#
loop_
_entity.id
_entity.type
_entity.pdbx_description
1 polymer ?
#
loop_
_entity_poly.entity_id
_entity_poly.type
_entity_poly.pdbx_seq_one_letter_code
_entity_poly.pdbx_strand_id
1 'polypeptide(L)'
;MMAKKIVLGLVSLTACLYASHSWANTSQSLQQSQITKFNQIYKSYGQTWLATYKSLLLKNISPGVGAKPLASANQMINDIILNFYQKINANKRPVLVKNRYTFPAFSDFEYVNNVCRIAMSNAKQMARLEKSNFVAKKFCEYTTFYHGLFVADFNRDKVHSLNARASRKFFNNQQWRNLQRGQYGFKFQLLQSRDLLATRVGKYVSK
;
A
#
# COMPACT_ATOMS: atom_id res chain seq x y z
N MET A 1 -26.44 -74.88 -14.21
CA MET A 1 -26.65 -75.06 -12.76
C MET A 1 -25.26 -75.24 -12.13
N MET A 2 -24.64 -74.19 -11.60
CA MET A 2 -23.36 -74.31 -10.87
C MET A 2 -23.12 -73.08 -9.98
N ALA A 3 -23.03 -73.39 -8.68
CA ALA A 3 -22.61 -72.66 -7.48
C ALA A 3 -22.34 -71.14 -7.53
N LYS A 4 -23.20 -70.39 -6.83
CA LYS A 4 -22.87 -69.12 -6.17
C LYS A 4 -21.82 -69.36 -5.09
N LYS A 5 -20.67 -68.68 -5.15
CA LYS A 5 -19.75 -68.53 -4.02
C LYS A 5 -19.85 -67.11 -3.47
N ILE A 6 -20.20 -67.06 -2.19
CA ILE A 6 -20.29 -65.89 -1.33
C ILE A 6 -18.86 -65.49 -0.96
N VAL A 7 -18.47 -64.25 -1.24
CA VAL A 7 -17.21 -63.67 -0.73
C VAL A 7 -17.59 -62.72 0.40
N LEU A 8 -17.22 -63.15 1.62
CA LEU A 8 -17.33 -62.38 2.86
C LEU A 8 -16.27 -61.28 2.89
N GLY A 9 -16.65 -60.17 3.52
CA GLY A 9 -15.95 -58.90 3.48
C GLY A 9 -14.61 -58.86 4.21
N LEU A 10 -13.75 -57.99 3.71
CA LEU A 10 -12.80 -57.24 4.54
C LEU A 10 -13.15 -55.77 4.41
N VAL A 11 -13.80 -55.24 5.43
CA VAL A 11 -13.96 -53.79 5.62
C VAL A 11 -12.67 -53.30 6.27
N SER A 12 -11.75 -52.78 5.46
CA SER A 12 -10.55 -52.11 5.93
C SER A 12 -10.96 -50.76 6.55
N LEU A 13 -10.91 -50.68 7.89
CA LEU A 13 -10.92 -49.43 8.64
C LEU A 13 -9.64 -48.65 8.32
N THR A 14 -9.68 -47.82 7.28
CA THR A 14 -8.62 -46.84 7.01
C THR A 14 -8.81 -45.68 7.98
N ALA A 15 -8.10 -45.76 9.11
CA ALA A 15 -8.04 -44.69 10.08
C ALA A 15 -7.54 -43.40 9.41
N CYS A 16 -8.32 -42.34 9.58
CA CYS A 16 -7.99 -40.97 9.24
C CYS A 16 -6.63 -40.54 9.84
N LEU A 17 -5.57 -40.57 9.04
CA LEU A 17 -4.45 -39.65 9.21
C LEU A 17 -4.81 -38.38 8.42
N TYR A 18 -5.67 -37.55 9.00
CA TYR A 18 -5.63 -36.13 8.70
C TYR A 18 -4.27 -35.64 9.20
N ALA A 19 -3.26 -35.71 8.34
CA ALA A 19 -2.12 -34.82 8.40
C ALA A 19 -2.71 -33.41 8.24
N SER A 20 -3.08 -32.82 9.37
CA SER A 20 -3.17 -31.38 9.52
C SER A 20 -1.82 -30.85 9.10
N HIS A 21 -1.71 -30.54 7.81
CA HIS A 21 -0.77 -29.56 7.30
C HIS A 21 -1.16 -28.28 8.02
N SER A 22 -0.65 -28.11 9.23
CA SER A 22 -0.43 -26.82 9.81
C SER A 22 0.50 -26.14 8.83
N TRP A 23 -0.09 -25.38 7.90
CA TRP A 23 0.62 -24.35 7.18
C TRP A 23 1.12 -23.42 8.28
N ALA A 24 2.30 -23.71 8.80
CA ALA A 24 3.11 -22.75 9.51
C ALA A 24 3.30 -21.64 8.48
N ASN A 25 2.44 -20.63 8.57
CA ASN A 25 2.69 -19.34 7.97
C ASN A 25 4.02 -18.91 8.57
N THR A 26 5.13 -19.27 7.91
CA THR A 26 6.46 -18.79 8.27
C THR A 26 6.34 -17.28 8.19
N SER A 27 6.13 -16.64 9.34
CA SER A 27 5.94 -15.20 9.39
C SER A 27 7.17 -14.61 8.74
N GLN A 28 7.00 -13.95 7.59
CA GLN A 28 8.11 -13.42 6.82
C GLN A 28 8.99 -12.60 7.77
N SER A 29 10.29 -12.89 7.80
CA SER A 29 11.22 -12.18 8.67
C SER A 29 11.90 -11.06 7.90
N LEU A 30 12.19 -9.93 8.56
CA LEU A 30 12.94 -8.85 7.94
C LEU A 30 14.42 -9.24 7.81
N GLN A 31 14.96 -9.16 6.60
CA GLN A 31 16.39 -9.26 6.36
C GLN A 31 17.11 -8.00 6.88
N GLN A 32 18.39 -8.11 7.25
CA GLN A 32 19.16 -6.96 7.72
C GLN A 32 19.27 -5.86 6.65
N SER A 33 19.44 -6.24 5.38
CA SER A 33 19.38 -5.34 4.23
C SER A 33 18.08 -4.54 4.19
N GLN A 34 16.97 -5.17 4.56
CA GLN A 34 15.67 -4.52 4.53
C GLN A 34 15.53 -3.45 5.62
N ILE A 35 16.03 -3.75 6.83
CA ILE A 35 16.09 -2.83 7.96
C ILE A 35 17.01 -1.64 7.63
N THR A 36 18.19 -1.90 7.07
CA THR A 36 19.12 -0.85 6.65
C THR A 36 18.48 0.09 5.64
N LYS A 37 17.85 -0.44 4.58
CA LYS A 37 17.16 0.37 3.58
C LYS A 37 15.98 1.14 4.18
N PHE A 38 15.19 0.53 5.06
CA PHE A 38 14.12 1.22 5.78
C PHE A 38 14.66 2.43 6.56
N ASN A 39 15.76 2.27 7.29
CA ASN A 39 16.37 3.35 8.07
C ASN A 39 16.91 4.47 7.19
N GLN A 40 17.50 4.13 6.03
CA GLN A 40 17.94 5.12 5.04
C GLN A 40 16.76 5.94 4.49
N ILE A 41 15.66 5.27 4.13
CA ILE A 41 14.45 5.93 3.65
C ILE A 41 13.84 6.79 4.77
N TYR A 42 13.75 6.27 5.99
CA TYR A 42 13.24 7.02 7.13
C TYR A 42 14.08 8.27 7.42
N LYS A 43 15.42 8.16 7.40
CA LYS A 43 16.30 9.34 7.54
C LYS A 43 16.07 10.38 6.45
N SER A 44 15.75 9.92 5.23
CA SER A 44 15.55 10.80 4.07
C SER A 44 14.18 11.47 4.04
N TYR A 45 13.12 10.78 4.46
CA TYR A 45 11.73 11.21 4.24
C TYR A 45 10.85 11.22 5.49
N GLY A 46 11.27 10.56 6.58
CA GLY A 46 10.46 10.27 7.76
C GLY A 46 9.82 11.52 8.36
N GLN A 47 10.56 12.62 8.47
CA GLN A 47 10.02 13.89 8.99
C GLN A 47 8.94 14.48 8.09
N THR A 48 9.16 14.52 6.77
CA THR A 48 8.17 15.01 5.80
C THR A 48 6.91 14.16 5.81
N TRP A 49 7.05 12.83 5.86
CA TRP A 49 5.92 11.91 5.91
C TRP A 49 5.16 12.02 7.24
N LEU A 50 5.84 12.09 8.38
CA LEU A 50 5.22 12.32 9.68
C LEU A 50 4.46 13.64 9.75
N ALA A 51 5.00 14.73 9.17
CA ALA A 51 4.28 16.00 9.07
C ALA A 51 3.01 15.88 8.21
N THR A 52 3.08 15.10 7.12
CA THR A 52 1.93 14.81 6.25
C THR A 52 0.86 14.02 7.02
N TYR A 53 1.26 12.98 7.75
CA TYR A 53 0.38 12.19 8.60
C TYR A 53 -0.27 13.07 9.67
N LYS A 54 0.50 13.92 10.35
CA LYS A 54 -0.05 14.87 11.33
C LYS A 54 -1.12 15.78 10.72
N SER A 55 -0.91 16.29 9.51
CA SER A 55 -1.92 17.11 8.81
C SER A 55 -3.22 16.34 8.54
N LEU A 56 -3.13 15.06 8.20
CA LEU A 56 -4.28 14.19 7.97
C LEU A 56 -4.98 13.81 9.27
N LEU A 57 -4.22 13.56 10.35
CA LEU A 57 -4.76 13.34 11.70
C LEU A 57 -5.57 14.54 12.18
N LEU A 58 -5.09 15.77 11.98
CA LEU A 58 -5.83 17.00 12.32
C LEU A 58 -7.13 17.17 11.53
N LYS A 59 -7.27 16.47 10.40
CA LYS A 59 -8.50 16.41 9.59
C LYS A 59 -9.40 15.21 9.95
N ASN A 60 -9.13 14.54 11.07
CA ASN A 60 -9.82 13.31 11.51
C ASN A 60 -9.68 12.12 10.55
N ILE A 61 -8.63 12.09 9.74
CA ILE A 61 -8.26 10.93 8.92
C ILE A 61 -7.18 10.16 9.69
N SER A 62 -7.60 9.38 10.69
CA SER A 62 -6.72 8.69 11.65
C SER A 62 -7.01 7.20 11.71
N PRO A 63 -6.00 6.33 11.96
CA PRO A 63 -6.27 4.97 12.40
C PRO A 63 -7.06 5.01 13.73
N GLY A 64 -8.01 4.08 13.89
CA GLY A 64 -8.79 3.91 15.13
C GLY A 64 -9.90 4.94 15.36
N VAL A 65 -9.93 6.06 14.64
CA VAL A 65 -11.06 6.99 14.66
C VAL A 65 -12.04 6.56 13.58
N GLY A 66 -13.30 6.29 13.95
CA GLY A 66 -14.33 5.90 13.00
C GLY A 66 -14.44 6.91 11.85
N ALA A 67 -14.36 6.42 10.60
CA ALA A 67 -14.40 7.28 9.42
C ALA A 67 -15.73 8.04 9.34
N LYS A 68 -15.66 9.35 9.08
CA LYS A 68 -16.82 10.24 8.92
C LYS A 68 -16.64 11.11 7.68
N PRO A 69 -17.73 11.46 6.97
CA PRO A 69 -17.66 12.40 5.86
C PRO A 69 -17.04 13.73 6.29
N LEU A 70 -16.09 14.25 5.49
CA LEU A 70 -15.36 15.49 5.81
C LEU A 70 -15.25 16.48 4.66
N ALA A 71 -15.37 16.03 3.42
CA ALA A 71 -15.22 16.88 2.24
C ALA A 71 -15.98 16.32 1.04
N SER A 72 -16.38 17.20 0.12
CA SER A 72 -16.87 16.77 -1.20
C SER A 72 -15.83 15.93 -1.93
N ALA A 73 -16.25 15.12 -2.90
CA ALA A 73 -15.35 14.29 -3.68
C ALA A 73 -14.23 15.10 -4.37
N ASN A 74 -14.56 16.29 -4.89
CA ASN A 74 -13.57 17.15 -5.55
C ASN A 74 -12.52 17.69 -4.57
N GLN A 75 -12.94 18.12 -3.38
CA GLN A 75 -12.01 18.54 -2.31
C GLN A 75 -11.16 17.37 -1.83
N MET A 76 -11.74 16.17 -1.66
CA MET A 76 -11.00 14.97 -1.30
C MET A 76 -9.91 14.65 -2.32
N ILE A 77 -10.22 14.73 -3.62
CA ILE A 77 -9.25 14.47 -4.69
C ILE A 77 -8.15 15.54 -4.71
N ASN A 78 -8.54 16.82 -4.75
CA ASN A 78 -7.61 17.91 -5.07
C ASN A 78 -6.81 18.40 -3.85
N ASP A 79 -7.42 18.41 -2.67
CA ASP A 79 -6.82 19.06 -1.49
C ASP A 79 -6.20 18.05 -0.53
N ILE A 80 -6.71 16.80 -0.53
CA ILE A 80 -6.29 15.76 0.41
C ILE A 80 -5.45 14.69 -0.30
N ILE A 81 -6.02 13.95 -1.25
CA ILE A 81 -5.33 12.86 -1.93
C ILE A 81 -4.15 13.42 -2.72
N LEU A 82 -4.36 14.42 -3.58
CA LEU A 82 -3.28 14.97 -4.39
C LEU A 82 -2.16 15.57 -3.52
N ASN A 83 -2.50 16.24 -2.43
CA ASN A 83 -1.52 16.78 -1.47
C ASN A 83 -0.75 15.66 -0.77
N PHE A 84 -1.40 14.57 -0.36
CA PHE A 84 -0.71 13.38 0.16
C PHE A 84 0.35 12.89 -0.82
N TYR A 85 -0.01 12.68 -2.10
CA TYR A 85 0.93 12.28 -3.14
C TYR A 85 2.06 13.30 -3.38
N GLN A 86 1.77 14.60 -3.32
CA GLN A 86 2.80 15.65 -3.44
C GLN A 86 3.80 15.59 -2.28
N LYS A 87 3.32 15.37 -1.05
CA LYS A 87 4.16 15.36 0.15
C LYS A 87 4.97 14.08 0.30
N ILE A 88 4.38 12.91 0.02
CA ILE A 88 5.14 11.65 0.08
C ILE A 88 6.25 11.61 -0.99
N ASN A 89 6.01 12.23 -2.14
CA ASN A 89 7.03 12.36 -3.19
C ASN A 89 8.15 13.35 -2.84
N ALA A 90 7.99 14.18 -1.80
CA ALA A 90 9.02 15.06 -1.23
C ALA A 90 9.82 15.86 -2.29
N ASN A 91 9.13 16.39 -3.32
CA ASN A 91 9.73 17.11 -4.44
C ASN A 91 10.82 16.34 -5.22
N LYS A 92 10.91 15.01 -5.09
CA LYS A 92 11.83 14.22 -5.91
C LYS A 92 11.33 14.20 -7.34
N ARG A 93 12.27 14.38 -8.28
CA ARG A 93 11.95 14.39 -9.71
C ARG A 93 11.60 12.97 -10.17
N PRO A 94 10.48 12.76 -10.86
CA PRO A 94 10.16 11.48 -11.47
C PRO A 94 11.14 11.15 -12.59
N VAL A 95 11.40 9.87 -12.81
CA VAL A 95 12.26 9.40 -13.89
C VAL A 95 11.37 8.93 -15.05
N LEU A 96 11.61 9.51 -16.22
CA LEU A 96 10.98 9.16 -17.48
C LEU A 96 12.02 8.48 -18.37
N VAL A 97 11.92 7.16 -18.51
CA VAL A 97 12.67 6.39 -19.52
C VAL A 97 11.66 5.84 -20.51
N LYS A 98 12.05 5.58 -21.77
CA LYS A 98 11.15 5.03 -22.80
C LYS A 98 10.30 3.88 -22.23
N ASN A 99 8.97 4.01 -22.34
CA ASN A 99 7.97 3.05 -21.82
C ASN A 99 7.97 2.80 -20.30
N ARG A 100 8.74 3.56 -19.52
CA ARG A 100 8.84 3.37 -18.08
C ARG A 100 8.77 4.68 -17.33
N TYR A 101 7.75 4.76 -16.49
CA TYR A 101 7.59 5.81 -15.52
C TYR A 101 7.88 5.32 -14.10
N THR A 102 8.75 6.01 -13.37
CA THR A 102 9.05 5.68 -11.97
C THR A 102 9.12 6.91 -11.09
N PHE A 103 8.66 6.76 -9.85
CA PHE A 103 8.74 7.75 -8.79
C PHE A 103 9.58 7.20 -7.65
N PRO A 104 10.87 7.58 -7.55
CA PRO A 104 11.76 7.02 -6.54
C PRO A 104 11.20 7.11 -5.11
N ALA A 105 10.69 8.29 -4.72
CA ALA A 105 10.12 8.51 -3.39
C ALA A 105 8.82 7.71 -3.14
N PHE A 106 7.97 7.55 -4.16
CA PHE A 106 6.78 6.70 -4.04
C PHE A 106 7.15 5.22 -3.92
N SER A 107 8.11 4.74 -4.70
CA SER A 107 8.61 3.37 -4.59
C SER A 107 9.25 3.10 -3.22
N ASP A 108 9.93 4.09 -2.65
CA ASP A 108 10.43 4.02 -1.27
C ASP A 108 9.28 3.99 -0.26
N PHE A 109 8.20 4.74 -0.48
CA PHE A 109 6.99 4.68 0.35
C PHE A 109 6.31 3.30 0.30
N GLU A 110 6.16 2.71 -0.89
CA GLU A 110 5.64 1.35 -1.06
C GLU A 110 6.54 0.31 -0.37
N TYR A 111 7.86 0.48 -0.50
CA TYR A 111 8.84 -0.37 0.15
C TYR A 111 8.72 -0.30 1.69
N VAL A 112 8.63 0.91 2.25
CA VAL A 112 8.45 1.12 3.70
C VAL A 112 7.15 0.51 4.18
N ASN A 113 6.04 0.69 3.45
CA ASN A 113 4.76 0.05 3.78
C ASN A 113 4.91 -1.47 3.85
N ASN A 114 5.61 -2.10 2.91
CA ASN A 114 5.84 -3.54 2.94
C ASN A 114 6.65 -3.98 4.17
N VAL A 115 7.74 -3.28 4.49
CA VAL A 115 8.54 -3.55 5.71
C VAL A 115 7.68 -3.38 6.97
N CYS A 116 6.86 -2.32 7.02
CA CYS A 116 5.97 -2.05 8.14
C CYS A 116 4.89 -3.11 8.31
N ARG A 117 4.28 -3.62 7.24
CA ARG A 117 3.32 -4.74 7.32
C ARG A 117 3.95 -5.99 7.93
N ILE A 118 5.16 -6.34 7.49
CA ILE A 118 5.91 -7.46 8.06
C ILE A 118 6.18 -7.21 9.55
N ALA A 119 6.72 -6.04 9.91
CA ALA A 119 7.04 -5.68 11.29
C ALA A 119 5.81 -5.69 12.20
N MET A 120 4.69 -5.12 11.76
CA MET A 120 3.45 -5.05 12.54
C MET A 120 2.79 -6.42 12.75
N SER A 121 3.02 -7.38 11.84
CA SER A 121 2.50 -8.75 11.99
C SER A 121 3.27 -9.60 13.01
N ASN A 122 4.45 -9.14 13.47
CA ASN A 122 5.30 -9.90 14.38
C ASN A 122 6.06 -8.96 15.34
N ALA A 123 5.71 -8.98 16.63
CA ALA A 123 6.32 -8.12 17.65
C ALA A 123 7.86 -8.23 17.71
N LYS A 124 8.45 -9.40 17.43
CA LYS A 124 9.91 -9.56 17.36
C LYS A 124 10.51 -8.77 16.18
N GLN A 125 9.81 -8.71 15.04
CA GLN A 125 10.24 -7.92 13.89
C GLN A 125 10.07 -6.42 14.15
N MET A 126 8.99 -5.99 14.80
CA MET A 126 8.83 -4.60 15.25
C MET A 126 9.96 -4.17 16.19
N ALA A 127 10.28 -4.99 17.21
CA ALA A 127 11.37 -4.70 18.14
C ALA A 127 12.72 -4.55 17.43
N ARG A 128 12.98 -5.33 16.36
CA ARG A 128 14.20 -5.18 15.54
C ARG A 128 14.24 -3.84 14.82
N LEU A 129 13.11 -3.36 14.31
CA LEU A 129 12.99 -2.06 13.66
C LEU A 129 13.17 -0.91 14.65
N GLU A 130 12.59 -1.04 15.85
CA GLU A 130 12.64 -0.05 16.92
C GLU A 130 14.03 0.13 17.53
N LYS A 131 14.84 -0.93 17.61
CA LYS A 131 16.26 -0.83 18.03
C LYS A 131 17.06 0.20 17.22
N SER A 132 16.70 0.38 15.95
CA SER A 132 17.32 1.37 15.08
C SER A 132 16.55 2.68 14.97
N ASN A 133 15.31 2.75 15.47
CA ASN A 133 14.43 3.90 15.35
C ASN A 133 13.27 3.87 16.35
N PHE A 134 13.32 4.72 17.38
CA PHE A 134 12.36 4.72 18.50
C PHE A 134 10.90 5.01 18.12
N VAL A 135 10.62 5.58 16.94
CA VAL A 135 9.23 5.87 16.49
C VAL A 135 8.73 4.91 15.41
N ALA A 136 9.45 3.81 15.15
CA ALA A 136 9.14 2.89 14.07
C ALA A 136 7.71 2.34 14.13
N LYS A 137 7.19 2.01 15.32
CA LYS A 137 5.83 1.48 15.47
C LYS A 137 4.75 2.46 15.00
N LYS A 138 4.68 3.67 15.56
CA LYS A 138 3.70 4.69 15.15
C LYS A 138 3.87 5.09 13.68
N PHE A 139 5.11 5.21 13.23
CA PHE A 139 5.40 5.49 11.83
C PHE A 139 4.86 4.39 10.91
N CYS A 140 5.01 3.12 11.29
CA CYS A 140 4.49 1.99 10.54
C CYS A 140 2.97 1.87 10.57
N GLU A 141 2.33 2.14 11.70
CA GLU A 141 0.88 2.21 11.83
C GLU A 141 0.30 3.25 10.85
N TYR A 142 0.86 4.47 10.83
CA TYR A 142 0.42 5.53 9.94
C TYR A 142 0.73 5.23 8.47
N THR A 143 1.95 4.77 8.17
CA THR A 143 2.34 4.41 6.80
C THR A 143 1.38 3.38 6.22
N THR A 144 1.10 2.31 6.98
CA THR A 144 0.23 1.22 6.53
C THR A 144 -1.21 1.67 6.39
N PHE A 145 -1.70 2.49 7.32
CA PHE A 145 -3.04 3.07 7.27
C PHE A 145 -3.23 3.95 6.02
N TYR A 146 -2.35 4.93 5.79
CA TYR A 146 -2.48 5.85 4.66
C TYR A 146 -2.16 5.20 3.32
N HIS A 147 -1.25 4.22 3.26
CA HIS A 147 -1.09 3.39 2.07
C HIS A 147 -2.39 2.64 1.76
N GLY A 148 -3.03 2.06 2.78
CA GLY A 148 -4.34 1.43 2.63
C GLY A 148 -5.36 2.40 2.04
N LEU A 149 -5.45 3.59 2.61
CA LEU A 149 -6.47 4.57 2.25
C LEU A 149 -6.27 5.20 0.86
N PHE A 150 -5.03 5.51 0.48
CA PHE A 150 -4.74 6.34 -0.69
C PHE A 150 -4.02 5.61 -1.82
N VAL A 151 -3.61 4.36 -1.64
CA VAL A 151 -2.88 3.58 -2.64
C VAL A 151 -3.57 2.25 -2.93
N ALA A 152 -3.76 1.42 -1.91
CA ALA A 152 -4.08 0.00 -2.09
C ALA A 152 -5.45 -0.27 -2.76
N ASP A 153 -6.41 0.63 -2.62
CA ASP A 153 -7.74 0.46 -3.22
C ASP A 153 -7.82 1.01 -4.65
N PHE A 154 -6.77 1.68 -5.13
CA PHE A 154 -6.71 2.18 -6.50
C PHE A 154 -5.89 1.24 -7.36
N ASN A 155 -6.31 1.06 -8.61
CA ASN A 155 -5.51 0.31 -9.58
C ASN A 155 -4.20 1.04 -9.90
N ARG A 156 -3.25 0.29 -10.48
CA ARG A 156 -1.92 0.80 -10.86
C ARG A 156 -2.01 2.08 -11.69
N ASP A 157 -2.85 2.12 -12.72
CA ASP A 157 -2.99 3.29 -13.61
C ASP A 157 -3.42 4.56 -12.87
N LYS A 158 -4.36 4.45 -11.92
CA LYS A 158 -4.82 5.56 -11.08
C LYS A 158 -3.71 6.05 -10.14
N VAL A 159 -2.98 5.13 -9.51
CA VAL A 159 -1.84 5.46 -8.64
C VAL A 159 -0.74 6.18 -9.43
N HIS A 160 -0.40 5.71 -10.65
CA HIS A 160 0.56 6.39 -11.52
C HIS A 160 0.05 7.76 -11.99
N SER A 161 -1.24 7.87 -12.30
CA SER A 161 -1.87 9.15 -12.70
C SER A 161 -1.87 10.18 -11.57
N LEU A 162 -2.13 9.75 -10.33
CA LEU A 162 -2.08 10.59 -9.13
C LEU A 162 -0.66 11.09 -8.86
N ASN A 163 0.33 10.19 -8.91
CA ASN A 163 1.73 10.59 -8.81
C ASN A 163 2.13 11.55 -9.95
N ALA A 164 1.68 11.30 -11.19
CA ALA A 164 1.96 12.18 -12.33
C ALA A 164 1.41 13.58 -12.12
N ARG A 165 0.16 13.66 -11.67
CA ARG A 165 -0.50 14.92 -11.38
C ARG A 165 0.17 15.64 -10.21
N ALA A 166 0.54 14.93 -9.15
CA ALA A 166 1.26 15.49 -8.00
C ALA A 166 2.63 16.07 -8.41
N SER A 167 3.25 15.50 -9.43
CA SER A 167 4.56 15.91 -9.94
C SER A 167 4.50 16.76 -11.22
N ARG A 168 3.33 17.31 -11.60
CA ARG A 168 3.12 18.04 -12.87
C ARG A 168 4.20 19.08 -13.18
N LYS A 169 4.70 19.77 -12.16
CA LYS A 169 5.74 20.81 -12.26
C LYS A 169 7.08 20.33 -12.83
N PHE A 170 7.36 19.02 -12.80
CA PHE A 170 8.61 18.45 -13.30
C PHE A 170 8.57 18.09 -14.79
N PHE A 171 7.41 18.25 -15.45
CA PHE A 171 7.21 17.90 -16.84
C PHE A 171 7.05 19.15 -17.70
N ASN A 172 7.75 19.19 -18.83
CA ASN A 172 7.40 20.13 -19.88
C ASN A 172 6.09 19.70 -20.57
N ASN A 173 5.53 20.56 -21.42
CA ASN A 173 4.24 20.30 -22.07
C ASN A 173 4.27 19.04 -22.94
N GLN A 174 5.38 18.75 -23.61
CA GLN A 174 5.50 17.55 -24.44
C GLN A 174 5.51 16.28 -23.58
N GLN A 175 6.30 16.25 -22.51
CA GLN A 175 6.35 15.14 -21.57
C GLN A 175 4.98 14.90 -20.92
N TRP A 176 4.27 15.96 -20.55
CA TRP A 176 2.93 15.87 -20.00
C TRP A 176 1.93 15.26 -21.00
N ARG A 177 1.94 15.72 -22.26
CA ARG A 177 1.10 15.11 -23.32
C ARG A 177 1.44 13.64 -23.54
N ASN A 178 2.72 13.28 -23.52
CA ASN A 178 3.17 11.89 -23.68
C ASN A 178 2.71 11.01 -22.50
N LEU A 179 2.73 11.52 -21.26
CA LEU A 179 2.14 10.85 -20.09
C LEU A 179 0.65 10.62 -20.28
N GLN A 180 -0.09 11.64 -20.69
CA GLN A 180 -1.54 11.54 -20.90
C GLN A 180 -1.91 10.54 -22.02
N ARG A 181 -1.04 10.38 -23.01
CA ARG A 181 -1.18 9.39 -24.10
C ARG A 181 -0.70 7.98 -23.73
N GLY A 182 -0.23 7.77 -22.50
CA GLY A 182 0.23 6.47 -22.00
C GLY A 182 1.58 6.00 -22.53
N GLN A 183 2.41 6.91 -23.06
CA GLN A 183 3.72 6.57 -23.65
C GLN A 183 4.79 6.17 -22.62
N TYR A 184 4.45 6.11 -21.34
CA TYR A 184 5.35 5.71 -20.25
C TYR A 184 4.83 4.50 -19.45
N GLY A 185 4.00 3.65 -20.07
CA GLY A 185 3.66 2.33 -19.55
C GLY A 185 2.52 2.29 -18.52
N PHE A 186 1.65 3.30 -18.54
CA PHE A 186 0.38 3.31 -17.79
C PHE A 186 -0.66 4.14 -18.55
N LYS A 187 -1.96 3.84 -18.37
CA LYS A 187 -3.04 4.65 -18.95
C LYS A 187 -3.35 5.81 -18.01
N PHE A 188 -3.17 7.04 -18.47
CA PHE A 188 -3.48 8.21 -17.66
C PHE A 188 -5.00 8.35 -17.44
N GLN A 189 -5.41 8.41 -16.18
CA GLN A 189 -6.81 8.51 -15.77
C GLN A 189 -6.94 9.44 -14.57
N LEU A 190 -7.75 10.49 -14.71
CA LEU A 190 -8.09 11.33 -13.56
C LEU A 190 -8.97 10.55 -12.59
N LEU A 191 -8.74 10.77 -11.29
CA LEU A 191 -9.60 10.25 -10.24
C LEU A 191 -10.95 10.98 -10.28
N GLN A 192 -12.04 10.24 -10.17
CA GLN A 192 -13.42 10.72 -10.22
C GLN A 192 -14.14 10.36 -8.93
N SER A 193 -15.25 11.04 -8.63
CA SER A 193 -16.03 10.80 -7.41
C SER A 193 -16.42 9.33 -7.22
N ARG A 194 -16.85 8.66 -8.31
CA ARG A 194 -17.19 7.22 -8.29
C ARG A 194 -16.02 6.33 -7.88
N ASP A 195 -14.79 6.72 -8.23
CA ASP A 195 -13.60 5.96 -7.87
C ASP A 195 -13.37 6.05 -6.35
N LEU A 196 -13.70 7.18 -5.71
CA LEU A 196 -13.55 7.32 -4.26
C LEU A 196 -14.56 6.47 -3.51
N LEU A 197 -15.83 6.49 -3.94
CA LEU A 197 -16.94 5.82 -3.26
C LEU A 197 -16.78 4.30 -3.21
N ALA A 198 -16.03 3.71 -4.13
CA ALA A 198 -15.71 2.28 -4.15
C ALA A 198 -14.54 1.89 -3.23
N THR A 199 -13.93 2.84 -2.52
CA THR A 199 -12.72 2.60 -1.70
C THR A 199 -12.94 2.95 -0.23
N ARG A 200 -11.95 2.64 0.61
CA ARG A 200 -11.93 3.09 2.01
C ARG A 200 -12.03 4.61 2.15
N VAL A 201 -11.53 5.37 1.18
CA VAL A 201 -11.59 6.84 1.21
C VAL A 201 -13.01 7.35 1.03
N GLY A 202 -13.90 6.58 0.41
CA GLY A 202 -15.30 6.93 0.20
C GLY A 202 -16.06 7.23 1.49
N LYS A 203 -15.66 6.62 2.61
CA LYS A 203 -16.24 6.90 3.95
C LYS A 203 -15.98 8.32 4.45
N TYR A 204 -15.00 9.01 3.86
CA TYR A 204 -14.65 10.39 4.17
C TYR A 204 -15.25 11.39 3.16
N VAL A 205 -15.96 10.91 2.13
CA VAL A 205 -16.58 11.76 1.11
C VAL A 205 -17.99 12.14 1.54
N SER A 206 -18.28 13.43 1.59
CA SER A 206 -19.63 13.97 1.78
C SER A 206 -20.51 13.60 0.59
N LYS A 207 -21.72 13.11 0.90
CA LYS A 207 -22.76 12.86 -0.10
C LYS A 207 -23.25 14.17 -0.70
#